data_AF-A0A521EBH7-F1
#
_entry.id   AF-A0A521EBH7-F1
#
_cell.length_a   1.000
_cell.length_b   1.000
_cell.length_c   1.000
_cell.angle_alpha   90.00
_cell.angle_beta   90.00
_cell.angle_gamma   90.00
#
_symmetry.space_group_name_H-M   'P 1'
#
loop_
_entity.id
_entity.type
_entity.pdbx_description
1 polymer ?
#
loop_
_entity_poly.entity_id
_entity_poly.type
_entity_poly.pdbx_seq_one_letter_code
_entity_poly.pdbx_strand_id
1 'polypeptide(L)'
;MSGPRVLVTYASRHGATRELAEALARDLVASDAGREVGLYAAAVAAESRPDPSSWDAVVLGSAVYAGRWLPAARDLATQRAGALRRRPVWLFSSGPIGDPPYPTDEAQDAPAIAALVAPRGHRVFPGRLDKALLGFAERAVVTAMRAPLGDFRDWDAVRAWAGEIAGAVAVSSAAAAAEPLVTPDVS
;
A
#
# COMPACT_ATOMS: atom_id res chain seq x y z
N MET A 1 13.13 -5.44 23.30
CA MET A 1 13.35 -4.71 22.03
C MET A 1 11.98 -4.49 21.41
N SER A 2 11.70 -3.29 20.90
CA SER A 2 10.46 -3.06 20.13
C SER A 2 10.62 -3.69 18.75
N GLY A 3 9.62 -4.42 18.26
CA GLY A 3 9.66 -4.99 16.92
C GLY A 3 9.59 -3.93 15.81
N PRO A 4 9.82 -4.35 14.55
CA PRO A 4 9.84 -3.43 13.41
C PRO A 4 8.48 -2.77 13.19
N ARG A 5 8.51 -1.54 12.69
CA ARG A 5 7.34 -0.69 12.49
C ARG A 5 7.06 -0.50 11.00
N VAL A 6 5.85 -0.86 10.57
CA VAL A 6 5.40 -0.72 9.18
C VAL A 6 4.32 0.34 9.05
N LEU A 7 4.55 1.35 8.20
CA LEU A 7 3.54 2.33 7.81
C LEU A 7 2.74 1.78 6.64
N VAL A 8 1.42 1.63 6.77
CA VAL A 8 0.52 1.37 5.65
C VAL A 8 -0.22 2.67 5.32
N THR A 9 0.32 3.45 4.37
CA THR A 9 -0.27 4.73 3.98
C THR A 9 -1.15 4.59 2.74
N TYR A 10 -2.32 5.22 2.74
CA TYR A 10 -3.32 5.04 1.68
C TYR A 10 -4.04 6.34 1.29
N ALA A 11 -4.47 6.45 0.04
CA ALA A 11 -5.47 7.44 -0.39
C ALA A 11 -6.76 6.74 -0.82
N SER A 12 -7.92 7.19 -0.31
CA SER A 12 -9.22 6.56 -0.60
C SER A 12 -10.32 7.59 -0.83
N ARG A 13 -11.17 7.36 -1.85
CA ARG A 13 -12.33 8.23 -2.15
C ARG A 13 -13.62 7.76 -1.47
N HIS A 14 -13.93 6.47 -1.54
CA HIS A 14 -15.16 5.88 -0.96
C HIS A 14 -14.87 4.83 0.13
N GLY A 15 -13.66 4.80 0.68
CA GLY A 15 -13.31 3.95 1.83
C GLY A 15 -12.86 2.53 1.50
N ALA A 16 -13.09 2.00 0.29
CA ALA A 16 -12.67 0.64 -0.06
C ALA A 16 -11.15 0.42 0.09
N THR A 17 -10.34 1.38 -0.37
CA THR A 17 -8.88 1.36 -0.21
C THR A 17 -8.44 1.54 1.24
N ARG A 18 -9.18 2.32 2.04
CA ARG A 18 -8.95 2.44 3.48
C ARG A 18 -9.13 1.08 4.15
N GLU A 19 -10.24 0.40 3.87
CA GLU A 19 -10.54 -0.92 4.43
C GLU A 19 -9.46 -1.96 4.04
N LEU A 20 -8.94 -1.91 2.80
CA LEU A 20 -7.81 -2.72 2.36
C LEU A 20 -6.53 -2.41 3.16
N ALA A 21 -6.19 -1.13 3.33
CA ALA A 21 -5.01 -0.72 4.09
C ALA A 21 -5.10 -1.12 5.57
N GLU A 22 -6.28 -0.97 6.17
CA GLU A 22 -6.55 -1.39 7.54
C GLU A 22 -6.45 -2.91 7.71
N ALA A 23 -6.97 -3.69 6.74
CA ALA A 23 -6.82 -5.14 6.72
C ALA A 23 -5.36 -5.54 6.59
N LEU A 24 -4.62 -4.93 5.65
CA LEU A 24 -3.21 -5.20 5.45
C LEU A 24 -2.39 -4.92 6.71
N ALA A 25 -2.63 -3.80 7.39
CA ALA A 25 -1.97 -3.49 8.66
C ALA A 25 -2.28 -4.53 9.75
N ARG A 26 -3.54 -4.98 9.87
CA ARG A 26 -3.91 -6.05 10.81
C ARG A 26 -3.24 -7.38 10.46
N ASP A 27 -3.28 -7.77 9.19
CA ASP A 27 -2.76 -9.06 8.73
C ASP A 27 -1.23 -9.12 8.78
N LEU A 28 -0.53 -7.99 8.60
CA LEU A 28 0.92 -7.87 8.83
C LEU A 28 1.26 -8.28 10.27
N VAL A 29 0.56 -7.73 11.25
CA VAL A 29 0.77 -8.01 12.68
C VAL A 29 0.36 -9.44 13.03
N ALA A 30 -0.74 -9.93 12.45
CA ALA A 30 -1.29 -11.25 12.75
C ALA A 30 -0.56 -12.42 12.06
N SER A 31 0.25 -12.15 11.03
CA SER A 31 1.03 -13.16 10.33
C SER A 31 2.05 -13.84 11.26
N ASP A 32 2.46 -15.07 10.93
CA ASP A 32 3.45 -15.81 11.74
C ASP A 32 4.76 -15.01 11.89
N ALA A 33 5.30 -14.50 10.78
CA ALA A 33 6.49 -13.67 10.78
C ALA A 33 6.32 -12.37 11.58
N GLY A 34 5.15 -11.72 11.48
CA GLY A 34 4.84 -10.51 12.24
C GLY A 34 4.82 -10.77 13.75
N ARG A 35 4.20 -11.87 14.19
CA ARG A 35 4.18 -12.29 15.60
C ARG A 35 5.57 -12.65 16.12
N GLU A 36 6.36 -13.35 15.32
CA GLU A 36 7.72 -13.78 15.69
C GLU A 36 8.63 -12.59 16.04
N VAL A 37 8.55 -11.50 15.27
CA VAL A 37 9.39 -10.31 15.47
C VAL A 37 8.72 -9.20 16.28
N GLY A 38 7.49 -9.40 16.75
CA GLY A 38 6.71 -8.37 17.45
C GLY A 38 6.41 -7.13 16.58
N LEU A 39 6.12 -7.35 15.30
CA LEU A 39 5.86 -6.30 14.30
C LEU A 39 4.70 -5.41 14.73
N TYR A 40 4.89 -4.10 14.56
CA TYR A 40 3.84 -3.10 14.69
C TYR A 40 3.49 -2.52 13.32
N ALA A 41 2.21 -2.37 13.02
CA ALA A 41 1.76 -1.69 11.80
C ALA A 41 0.65 -0.69 12.09
N ALA A 42 0.62 0.41 11.33
CA ALA A 42 -0.49 1.36 11.37
C ALA A 42 -0.94 1.76 9.97
N ALA A 43 -2.27 1.79 9.78
CA ALA A 43 -2.89 2.33 8.60
C ALA A 43 -3.12 3.84 8.76
N VAL A 44 -2.58 4.65 7.85
CA VAL A 44 -2.64 6.13 7.94
C VAL A 44 -3.04 6.72 6.59
N ALA A 45 -3.94 7.71 6.60
CA ALA A 45 -4.34 8.40 5.37
C ALA A 45 -3.17 9.22 4.80
N ALA A 46 -2.93 9.17 3.49
CA ALA A 46 -1.87 9.91 2.82
C ALA A 46 -2.07 11.44 2.97
N GLU A 47 -3.32 11.88 3.11
CA GLU A 47 -3.74 13.25 3.38
C GLU A 47 -3.16 13.79 4.69
N SER A 48 -2.89 12.93 5.69
CA SER A 48 -2.24 13.34 6.94
C SER A 48 -0.72 13.52 6.79
N ARG A 49 -0.18 13.28 5.59
CA ARG A 49 1.25 13.44 5.25
C ARG A 49 2.19 12.75 6.24
N PRO A 50 1.98 11.45 6.54
CA PRO A 50 2.84 10.74 7.49
C PRO A 50 4.30 10.83 7.06
N ASP A 51 5.20 11.00 8.02
CA ASP A 51 6.64 10.96 7.77
C ASP A 51 7.10 9.49 7.70
N PRO A 52 7.58 9.00 6.54
CA PRO A 52 8.14 7.65 6.42
C PRO A 52 9.35 7.44 7.34
N SER A 53 10.02 8.52 7.76
CA SER A 53 11.31 8.46 8.43
C SER A 53 11.28 7.76 9.79
N SER A 54 10.11 7.73 10.46
CA SER A 54 9.90 7.08 11.75
C SER A 54 9.52 5.60 11.68
N TRP A 55 9.54 5.01 10.48
CA TRP A 55 9.13 3.65 10.20
C TRP A 55 10.27 2.86 9.58
N ASP A 56 10.26 1.54 9.77
CA ASP A 56 11.29 0.65 9.22
C ASP A 56 10.93 0.21 7.80
N ALA A 57 9.64 0.16 7.48
CA ALA A 57 9.12 -0.18 6.15
C ALA A 57 7.84 0.60 5.83
N VAL A 58 7.52 0.73 4.55
CA VAL A 58 6.32 1.43 4.07
C VAL A 58 5.57 0.59 3.03
N VAL A 59 4.26 0.50 3.21
CA VAL A 59 3.34 0.11 2.16
C VAL A 59 2.54 1.35 1.76
N LEU A 60 2.69 1.81 0.53
CA LEU A 60 2.02 2.99 -0.01
C LEU A 60 0.97 2.56 -1.03
N GLY A 61 -0.27 2.99 -0.88
CA GLY A 61 -1.27 2.71 -1.90
C GLY A 61 -2.30 3.77 -2.13
N SER A 62 -3.09 3.54 -3.17
CA SER A 62 -4.08 4.50 -3.63
C SER A 62 -5.25 3.80 -4.29
N ALA A 63 -6.42 4.41 -4.16
CA ALA A 63 -7.49 4.16 -5.11
C ALA A 63 -7.06 4.63 -6.51
N VAL A 64 -7.54 3.94 -7.55
CA VAL A 64 -7.32 4.30 -8.96
C VAL A 64 -8.61 4.86 -9.54
N TYR A 65 -8.55 6.10 -10.02
CA TYR A 65 -9.66 6.78 -10.69
C TYR A 65 -9.17 7.39 -12.01
N ALA A 66 -9.94 7.19 -13.07
CA ALA A 66 -9.57 7.62 -14.42
C ALA A 66 -8.14 7.19 -14.80
N GLY A 67 -7.76 5.96 -14.42
CA GLY A 67 -6.44 5.39 -14.70
C GLY A 67 -5.29 5.93 -13.85
N ARG A 68 -5.56 6.73 -12.81
CA ARG A 68 -4.50 7.38 -12.00
C ARG A 68 -4.72 7.18 -10.51
N TRP A 69 -3.63 7.18 -9.76
CA TRP A 69 -3.64 7.30 -8.32
C TRP A 69 -4.23 8.66 -7.90
N LEU A 70 -4.87 8.66 -6.73
CA LEU A 70 -5.38 9.87 -6.12
C LEU A 70 -4.24 10.85 -5.81
N PRO A 71 -4.50 12.17 -5.91
CA PRO A 71 -3.47 13.19 -5.70
C PRO A 71 -2.70 13.03 -4.39
N ALA A 72 -3.38 12.74 -3.28
CA ALA A 72 -2.74 12.62 -1.97
C ALA A 72 -1.62 11.56 -1.93
N ALA A 73 -1.82 10.39 -2.53
CA ALA A 73 -0.80 9.34 -2.59
C ALA A 73 0.36 9.70 -3.52
N ARG A 74 0.07 10.32 -4.67
CA ARG A 74 1.10 10.82 -5.60
C ARG A 74 1.97 11.90 -4.96
N ASP A 75 1.32 12.88 -4.34
CA ASP A 75 1.99 13.98 -3.66
C ASP A 75 2.89 13.46 -2.55
N LEU A 76 2.43 12.49 -1.76
CA LEU A 76 3.26 11.84 -0.74
C LEU A 76 4.46 11.10 -1.36
N ALA A 77 4.25 10.34 -2.44
CA ALA A 77 5.33 9.65 -3.15
C ALA A 77 6.41 10.62 -3.66
N THR A 78 6.00 11.74 -4.26
CA THR A 78 6.91 12.76 -4.76
C THR A 78 7.62 13.51 -3.63
N GLN A 79 6.87 14.03 -2.66
CA GLN A 79 7.41 14.87 -1.59
C GLN A 79 8.30 14.08 -0.61
N ARG A 80 8.05 12.78 -0.45
CA ARG A 80 8.81 11.91 0.45
C ARG A 80 9.70 10.89 -0.28
N ALA A 81 9.90 11.03 -1.59
CA ALA A 81 10.65 10.08 -2.42
C ALA A 81 12.01 9.69 -1.79
N GLY A 82 12.78 10.67 -1.30
CA GLY A 82 14.07 10.41 -0.67
C GLY A 82 13.96 9.57 0.62
N ALA A 83 12.96 9.82 1.47
CA ALA A 83 12.74 9.05 2.69
C ALA A 83 12.19 7.64 2.39
N LEU A 84 11.34 7.53 1.37
CA LEU A 84 10.78 6.26 0.89
C LEU A 84 11.88 5.37 0.31
N ARG A 85 12.73 5.88 -0.58
CA ARG A 85 13.82 5.12 -1.21
C ARG A 85 14.85 4.55 -0.24
N ARG A 86 14.97 5.10 0.97
CA ARG A 86 15.87 4.59 2.02
C ARG A 86 15.28 3.42 2.80
N ARG A 87 14.07 2.96 2.46
CA ARG A 87 13.34 1.92 3.18
C ARG A 87 12.84 0.86 2.21
N PRO A 88 12.57 -0.35 2.70
CA PRO A 88 11.68 -1.29 2.02
C PRO A 88 10.31 -0.63 1.75
N VAL A 89 9.98 -0.46 0.47
CA VAL A 89 8.70 0.09 0.03
C VAL A 89 7.94 -0.94 -0.80
N TRP A 90 6.65 -1.09 -0.55
CA TRP A 90 5.72 -1.80 -1.42
C TRP A 90 4.61 -0.86 -1.87
N LEU A 91 4.12 -1.07 -3.09
CA LEU A 91 2.99 -0.32 -3.62
C LEU A 91 1.73 -1.19 -3.66
N PHE A 92 0.56 -0.58 -3.47
CA PHE A 92 -0.68 -1.20 -3.88
C PHE A 92 -1.66 -0.24 -4.56
N SER A 93 -2.33 -0.74 -5.59
CA SER A 93 -3.43 -0.05 -6.28
C SER A 93 -4.76 -0.71 -5.93
N SER A 94 -5.80 0.10 -5.73
CA SER A 94 -7.18 -0.38 -5.59
C SER A 94 -8.05 0.29 -6.64
N GLY A 95 -8.38 -0.43 -7.70
CA GLY A 95 -9.14 0.10 -8.84
C GLY A 95 -10.43 -0.67 -9.08
N PRO A 96 -11.37 -0.12 -9.87
CA PRO A 96 -12.51 -0.90 -10.34
C PRO A 96 -12.00 -2.13 -11.11
N ILE A 97 -12.54 -3.31 -10.79
CA ILE A 97 -12.22 -4.57 -11.49
C ILE A 97 -13.44 -5.05 -12.27
N GLY A 98 -13.17 -5.54 -13.48
CA GLY A 98 -14.05 -6.35 -14.31
C GLY A 98 -13.38 -6.64 -15.66
N ASP A 99 -13.83 -7.70 -16.34
CA ASP A 99 -13.54 -7.95 -17.76
C ASP A 99 -13.91 -6.73 -18.63
N PRO A 100 -13.39 -6.60 -19.86
CA PRO A 100 -13.68 -5.50 -20.77
C PRO A 100 -15.17 -5.11 -20.73
N PRO A 101 -15.49 -3.80 -20.58
CA PRO A 101 -14.67 -2.64 -20.94
C PRO A 101 -13.92 -1.96 -19.78
N TYR A 102 -13.70 -2.59 -18.63
CA TYR A 102 -12.93 -1.98 -17.54
C TYR A 102 -11.42 -2.14 -17.79
N PRO A 103 -10.60 -1.11 -17.56
CA PRO A 103 -9.16 -1.23 -17.75
C PRO A 103 -8.58 -2.25 -16.77
N THR A 104 -7.99 -3.30 -17.32
CA THR A 104 -7.33 -4.40 -16.58
C THR A 104 -5.95 -4.01 -16.04
N ASP A 105 -5.50 -2.80 -16.32
CA ASP A 105 -4.11 -2.41 -16.18
C ASP A 105 -3.80 -1.67 -14.87
N GLU A 106 -2.56 -1.86 -14.44
CA GLU A 106 -1.86 -1.02 -13.47
C GLU A 106 -2.15 0.47 -13.74
N ALA A 107 -2.28 1.28 -12.69
CA ALA A 107 -2.51 2.71 -12.87
C ALA A 107 -1.43 3.33 -13.78
N GLN A 108 -1.81 4.23 -14.69
CA GLN A 108 -0.91 4.82 -15.69
C GLN A 108 0.29 5.54 -15.06
N ASP A 109 0.12 6.04 -13.85
CA ASP A 109 1.14 6.72 -13.06
C ASP A 109 1.94 5.78 -12.16
N ALA A 110 1.57 4.51 -12.04
CA ALA A 110 2.30 3.54 -11.22
C ALA A 110 3.74 3.32 -11.67
N PRO A 111 4.09 3.23 -12.98
CA PRO A 111 5.49 3.15 -13.39
C PRO A 111 6.31 4.39 -12.98
N ALA A 112 5.72 5.58 -13.07
CA ALA A 112 6.38 6.81 -12.65
C ALA A 112 6.58 6.85 -11.12
N ILE A 113 5.59 6.41 -10.35
CA ILE A 113 5.69 6.29 -8.89
C ILE A 113 6.74 5.23 -8.52
N ALA A 114 6.76 4.08 -9.19
CA ALA A 114 7.73 3.02 -8.98
C ALA A 114 9.16 3.53 -9.27
N ALA A 115 9.36 4.28 -10.35
CA ALA A 115 10.64 4.92 -10.64
C ALA A 115 11.05 5.91 -9.54
N LEU A 116 10.10 6.62 -8.92
CA LEU A 116 10.34 7.59 -7.84
C LEU A 116 10.69 6.96 -6.49
N VAL A 117 10.20 5.76 -6.18
CA VAL A 117 10.36 5.18 -4.83
C VAL A 117 11.07 3.83 -4.80
N ALA A 118 11.35 3.24 -5.97
CA ALA A 118 12.03 1.96 -6.14
C ALA A 118 11.43 0.84 -5.25
N PRO A 119 10.14 0.51 -5.42
CA PRO A 119 9.47 -0.45 -4.56
C PRO A 119 9.98 -1.87 -4.80
N ARG A 120 9.91 -2.71 -3.76
CA ARG A 120 10.18 -4.16 -3.82
C ARG A 120 9.09 -4.94 -4.57
N GLY A 121 7.90 -4.34 -4.73
CA GLY A 121 6.81 -4.90 -5.50
C GLY A 121 5.59 -3.99 -5.52
N HIS A 122 4.71 -4.23 -6.48
CA HIS A 122 3.43 -3.55 -6.61
C HIS A 122 2.32 -4.60 -6.76
N ARG A 123 1.26 -4.50 -5.94
CA ARG A 123 0.08 -5.36 -6.03
C ARG A 123 -1.16 -4.56 -6.43
N VAL A 124 -1.94 -5.05 -7.37
CA VAL A 124 -3.25 -4.49 -7.69
C VAL A 124 -4.33 -5.33 -7.01
N PHE A 125 -5.18 -4.70 -6.22
CA PHE A 125 -6.32 -5.33 -5.58
C PHE A 125 -7.64 -4.90 -6.24
N PRO A 126 -8.59 -5.83 -6.35
CA PRO A 126 -9.96 -5.47 -6.67
C PRO A 126 -10.53 -4.42 -5.74
N GLY A 127 -11.31 -3.50 -6.30
CA GLY A 127 -12.10 -2.57 -5.53
C GLY A 127 -13.48 -3.10 -5.17
N ARG A 128 -14.21 -2.29 -4.41
CA ARG A 128 -15.65 -2.43 -4.19
C ARG A 128 -16.37 -1.34 -4.97
N LEU A 129 -17.35 -1.72 -5.78
CA LEU A 129 -18.22 -0.78 -6.48
C LEU A 129 -19.63 -0.83 -5.87
N ASP A 130 -19.92 0.16 -5.04
CA ASP A 130 -21.20 0.31 -4.38
C ASP A 130 -21.89 1.60 -4.87
N LYS A 131 -23.01 1.41 -5.60
CA LYS A 131 -23.75 2.52 -6.20
C LYS A 131 -24.26 3.54 -5.18
N ALA A 132 -24.48 3.13 -3.92
CA ALA A 132 -24.94 4.02 -2.86
C ALA A 132 -23.86 5.01 -2.40
N LEU A 133 -22.58 4.67 -2.59
CA LEU A 133 -21.44 5.51 -2.19
C LEU A 133 -20.97 6.47 -3.28
N LEU A 134 -21.51 6.36 -4.50
CA LEU A 134 -21.13 7.15 -5.67
C LEU A 134 -21.92 8.46 -5.76
N GLY A 135 -21.29 9.52 -6.29
CA GLY A 135 -21.95 10.77 -6.69
C GLY A 135 -22.82 10.62 -7.95
N PHE A 136 -23.62 11.64 -8.29
CA PHE A 136 -24.57 11.55 -9.42
C PHE A 136 -23.89 11.25 -10.77
N ALA A 137 -22.80 11.94 -11.09
CA ALA A 137 -22.04 11.72 -12.33
C ALA A 137 -21.42 10.31 -12.38
N GLU A 138 -20.85 9.84 -11.27
CA GLU A 138 -20.25 8.50 -11.16
C GLU A 138 -21.31 7.40 -11.34
N ARG A 139 -22.52 7.59 -10.76
CA ARG A 139 -23.65 6.68 -10.96
C ARG A 139 -24.10 6.61 -12.42
N ALA A 140 -24.08 7.73 -13.13
CA ALA A 140 -24.42 7.78 -14.55
C ALA A 140 -23.41 7.00 -15.39
N VAL A 141 -22.10 7.19 -15.13
CA VAL A 141 -21.02 6.44 -15.81
C VAL A 141 -21.14 4.94 -15.55
N VAL A 142 -21.29 4.53 -14.29
CA VAL A 142 -21.45 3.12 -13.90
C VAL A 142 -22.66 2.47 -14.57
N THR A 143 -23.76 3.21 -14.66
CA THR A 143 -24.98 2.72 -15.33
C THR A 143 -24.79 2.60 -16.84
N ALA A 144 -24.15 3.60 -17.47
CA ALA A 144 -23.88 3.60 -18.91
C ALA A 144 -22.92 2.48 -19.33
N MET A 145 -21.89 2.21 -18.52
CA MET A 145 -20.92 1.13 -18.76
C MET A 145 -21.44 -0.26 -18.37
N ARG A 146 -22.58 -0.34 -17.67
CA ARG A 146 -23.11 -1.57 -17.06
C ARG A 146 -22.09 -2.23 -16.13
N ALA A 147 -21.46 -1.43 -15.27
CA ALA A 147 -20.42 -1.94 -14.38
C ALA A 147 -21.00 -2.87 -13.31
N PRO A 148 -20.36 -4.03 -13.08
CA PRO A 148 -20.84 -4.97 -12.09
C PRO A 148 -20.71 -4.33 -10.70
N LEU A 149 -21.85 -4.19 -10.02
CA LEU A 149 -21.89 -3.72 -8.64
C LEU A 149 -21.53 -4.88 -7.72
N GLY A 150 -20.71 -4.64 -6.71
CA GLY A 150 -20.28 -5.68 -5.80
C GLY A 150 -18.97 -5.37 -5.09
N ASP A 151 -18.64 -6.25 -4.14
CA ASP A 151 -17.32 -6.29 -3.54
C ASP A 151 -16.51 -7.40 -4.21
N PHE A 152 -15.45 -7.02 -4.92
CA PHE A 152 -14.59 -7.97 -5.62
C PHE A 152 -13.29 -8.25 -4.86
N ARG A 153 -13.10 -7.63 -3.69
CA ARG A 153 -11.86 -7.72 -2.93
C ARG A 153 -11.55 -9.16 -2.54
N ASP A 154 -10.37 -9.61 -2.94
CA ASP A 154 -9.80 -10.88 -2.52
C ASP A 154 -9.06 -10.69 -1.19
N TRP A 155 -9.74 -10.97 -0.09
CA TRP A 155 -9.19 -10.83 1.26
C TRP A 155 -8.12 -11.88 1.57
N ASP A 156 -8.15 -13.05 0.92
CA ASP A 156 -7.13 -14.07 1.10
C ASP A 156 -5.84 -13.64 0.39
N ALA A 157 -5.94 -13.00 -0.79
CA ALA A 157 -4.79 -12.37 -1.44
C ALA A 157 -4.19 -11.23 -0.60
N VAL A 158 -5.02 -10.42 0.07
CA VAL A 158 -4.55 -9.38 1.01
C VAL A 158 -3.77 -10.02 2.16
N ARG A 159 -4.32 -11.08 2.77
CA ARG A 159 -3.70 -11.79 3.89
C ARG A 159 -2.37 -12.45 3.49
N ALA A 160 -2.34 -13.11 2.34
CA ALA A 160 -1.14 -13.76 1.81
C ALA A 160 -0.04 -12.72 1.55
N TRP A 161 -0.38 -11.62 0.90
CA TRP A 161 0.58 -10.55 0.63
C TRP A 161 1.09 -9.87 1.91
N ALA A 162 0.24 -9.73 2.93
CA ALA A 162 0.66 -9.26 4.25
C ALA A 162 1.75 -10.17 4.85
N GLY A 163 1.57 -11.49 4.76
CA GLY A 163 2.55 -12.48 5.22
C GLY A 163 3.88 -12.39 4.46
N GLU A 164 3.84 -12.22 3.13
CA GLU A 164 5.03 -12.01 2.31
C GLU A 164 5.82 -10.76 2.74
N ILE A 165 5.13 -9.64 2.94
CA ILE A 165 5.75 -8.39 3.40
C ILE A 165 6.32 -8.56 4.80
N ALA A 166 5.58 -9.16 5.74
CA ALA A 166 6.04 -9.38 7.11
C ALA A 166 7.32 -10.24 7.14
N GLY A 167 7.37 -11.32 6.35
CA GLY A 167 8.57 -12.14 6.20
C GLY A 167 9.76 -11.34 5.67
N ALA A 168 9.57 -10.54 4.63
CA ALA A 168 10.63 -9.69 4.07
C ALA A 168 11.13 -8.61 5.05
N VAL A 169 10.23 -8.06 5.88
CA VAL A 169 10.56 -7.11 6.94
C VAL A 169 11.34 -7.81 8.06
N ALA A 170 10.91 -8.99 8.50
CA ALA A 170 11.60 -9.78 9.53
C ALA A 170 13.05 -10.10 9.12
N VAL A 171 13.27 -10.53 7.88
CA VAL A 171 14.61 -10.80 7.34
C VAL A 171 15.47 -9.52 7.31
N SER A 172 14.90 -8.39 6.87
CA SER A 172 15.64 -7.12 6.81
C SER A 172 15.99 -6.61 8.22
N SER A 173 15.09 -6.79 9.19
CA SER A 173 15.32 -6.43 10.59
C SER A 173 16.40 -7.28 11.25
N ALA A 174 16.42 -8.59 10.96
CA ALA A 174 17.45 -9.50 11.47
C ALA A 174 18.83 -9.16 10.92
N ALA A 175 18.92 -8.82 9.62
CA ALA A 175 20.17 -8.39 8.99
C ALA A 175 20.71 -7.07 9.59
N ALA A 176 19.84 -6.08 9.84
CA ALA A 176 20.23 -4.82 10.47
C ALA A 176 20.72 -5.00 11.93
N ALA A 177 20.20 -5.99 12.65
CA ALA A 177 20.66 -6.32 14.00
C ALA A 177 22.01 -7.07 14.02
N ALA A 178 22.41 -7.68 12.90
CA ALA A 178 23.64 -8.47 12.78
C ALA A 178 24.85 -7.66 12.27
N GLU A 179 24.67 -6.42 11.80
CA GLU A 179 25.77 -5.56 11.35
C GLU A 179 26.56 -5.06 12.58
N PRO A 180 27.85 -5.43 12.76
CA PRO A 180 28.63 -4.97 13.91
C PRO A 180 28.98 -3.50 13.77
N LEU A 181 28.99 -2.77 14.90
CA LEU A 181 29.54 -1.43 15.02
C LEU A 181 31.04 -1.47 14.63
N VAL A 182 31.36 -1.19 13.37
CA VAL A 182 32.75 -0.95 12.95
C VAL A 182 33.17 0.37 13.56
N THR A 183 33.89 0.31 14.69
CA THR A 183 34.61 1.47 15.23
C THR A 183 35.71 1.84 14.25
N PRO A 184 35.77 3.07 13.71
CA PRO A 184 36.89 3.49 12.91
C PRO A 184 38.14 3.52 13.79
N ASP A 185 39.11 2.69 13.44
CA ASP A 185 40.45 2.71 14.02
C ASP A 185 41.11 4.04 13.60
N VAL A 186 41.31 4.93 14.57
CA VAL A 186 41.96 6.22 14.36
C VAL A 186 43.44 6.01 14.68
N SER A 187 44.25 5.88 13.64
CA SER A 187 45.72 5.99 13.71
C SER A 187 46.17 7.40 13.36
#